data_AF-A0A8S9SPU8-F1
#
_entry.id   AF-A0A8S9SPU8-F1
#
_cell.length_a   1.000
_cell.length_b   1.000
_cell.length_c   1.000
_cell.angle_alpha   90.00
_cell.angle_beta   90.00
_cell.angle_gamma   90.00
#
_symmetry.space_group_name_H-M   'P 1'
#
loop_
_entity.id
_entity.type
_entity.pdbx_description
1 polymer ?
#
loop_
_entity_poly.entity_id
_entity_poly.type
_entity_poly.pdbx_seq_one_letter_code
_entity_poly.pdbx_strand_id
1 'polypeptide(L)'
;MSHQGKRQKILKETLVSQRFATFDEKSRIPDPNRMIRAYTQSALEVTLQFKELHSGTLISLSKASKLTGKYQELANRVDEALGFMSACGLTTDHPLMTTTDFYTSHECLLLPRERLFTRLDSTSGLYYDCSAHMVWCGERTRQLDGAHVEFLRGIANPLGIKEAHWIFTPYQWLQDGDPGARFCRL
;
A
#
# COMPACT_ATOMS: atom_id res chain seq x y z
N MET A 1 -5.61 45.94 16.23
CA MET A 1 -5.46 45.53 14.81
C MET A 1 -5.41 44.02 14.76
N SER A 2 -6.44 43.40 14.19
CA SER A 2 -6.66 41.95 14.19
C SER A 2 -5.67 41.19 13.30
N HIS A 3 -4.94 40.22 13.85
CA HIS A 3 -4.27 39.18 13.06
C HIS A 3 -5.33 38.25 12.45
N GLN A 4 -5.81 38.58 11.25
CA GLN A 4 -6.54 37.61 10.42
C GLN A 4 -5.54 36.58 9.89
N GLY A 5 -5.42 35.44 10.57
CA GLY A 5 -4.72 34.28 10.02
C GLY A 5 -5.43 33.82 8.73
N LYS A 6 -4.75 33.89 7.59
CA LYS A 6 -5.28 33.42 6.31
C LYS A 6 -5.54 31.91 6.39
N ARG A 7 -6.82 31.49 6.39
CA ARG A 7 -7.21 30.08 6.29
C ARG A 7 -6.95 29.58 4.86
N GLN A 8 -5.92 28.76 4.66
CA GLN A 8 -5.69 28.05 3.41
C GLN A 8 -6.11 26.58 3.52
N LYS A 9 -6.63 25.99 2.42
CA LYS A 9 -7.08 24.58 2.38
C LYS A 9 -5.91 23.64 2.72
N ILE A 10 -6.12 22.68 3.63
CA ILE A 10 -5.11 21.67 4.00
C ILE A 10 -4.74 20.82 2.77
N LEU A 11 -3.45 20.50 2.61
CA LEU A 11 -2.97 19.61 1.56
C LEU A 11 -3.51 18.20 1.84
N LYS A 12 -4.36 17.69 0.96
CA LYS A 12 -4.44 16.25 0.71
C LYS A 12 -3.29 15.96 -0.27
N GLU A 13 -2.54 14.87 -0.05
CA GLU A 13 -1.24 14.55 -0.68
C GLU A 13 -1.21 14.63 -2.22
N THR A 14 -0.11 14.22 -2.87
CA THR A 14 0.24 14.43 -4.30
C THR A 14 -0.88 14.18 -5.32
N LEU A 15 -1.86 13.32 -4.99
CA LEU A 15 -3.06 13.03 -5.77
C LEU A 15 -4.03 14.22 -5.89
N VAL A 16 -4.03 15.11 -4.90
CA VAL A 16 -4.93 16.25 -4.77
C VAL A 16 -4.14 17.55 -4.73
N SER A 17 -3.01 17.60 -3.99
CA SER A 17 -2.09 18.74 -3.94
C SER A 17 -0.62 18.35 -3.84
N GLN A 18 0.28 19.11 -4.47
CA GLN A 18 1.70 18.76 -4.59
C GLN A 18 2.38 18.65 -3.21
N ARG A 19 3.07 17.53 -2.96
CA ARG A 19 3.79 17.26 -1.69
C ARG A 19 4.99 18.16 -1.44
N PHE A 20 5.58 18.70 -2.52
CA PHE A 20 6.66 19.71 -2.51
C PHE A 20 6.19 21.07 -3.04
N ALA A 21 4.89 21.36 -2.99
CA ALA A 21 4.40 22.66 -3.41
C ALA A 21 4.86 23.75 -2.46
N THR A 22 5.23 24.89 -3.04
CA THR A 22 5.27 26.18 -2.37
C THR A 22 3.97 26.41 -1.59
N PHE A 23 4.05 27.08 -0.43
CA PHE A 23 2.87 27.44 0.37
C PHE A 23 2.12 28.61 -0.30
N ASP A 24 1.50 28.33 -1.45
CA ASP A 24 0.76 29.29 -2.26
C ASP A 24 -0.69 28.83 -2.49
N GLU A 25 -1.57 29.78 -2.79
CA GLU A 25 -2.99 29.51 -2.96
C GLU A 25 -3.30 28.72 -4.25
N LYS A 26 -2.51 28.95 -5.31
CA LYS A 26 -2.72 28.32 -6.62
C LYS A 26 -2.43 26.83 -6.59
N SER A 27 -1.38 26.41 -5.89
CA SER A 27 -0.99 25.00 -5.76
C SER A 27 -1.99 24.15 -4.97
N ARG A 28 -2.78 24.78 -4.09
CA ARG A 28 -3.82 24.15 -3.25
C ARG A 28 -5.17 23.96 -3.95
N ILE A 29 -5.33 24.46 -5.18
CA ILE A 29 -6.52 24.18 -5.99
C ILE A 29 -6.45 22.72 -6.47
N PRO A 30 -7.50 21.90 -6.23
CA PRO A 30 -7.56 20.54 -6.76
C PRO A 30 -7.56 20.55 -8.30
N ASP A 31 -6.64 19.78 -8.89
CA ASP A 31 -6.48 19.66 -10.34
C ASP A 31 -6.72 18.20 -10.76
N PRO A 32 -7.75 17.91 -11.58
CA PRO A 32 -8.07 16.55 -12.03
C PRO A 32 -6.92 15.86 -12.78
N ASN A 33 -6.04 16.60 -13.46
CA ASN A 33 -4.92 16.03 -14.21
C ASN A 33 -3.89 15.35 -13.30
N ARG A 34 -3.90 15.68 -12.00
CA ARG A 34 -3.04 15.02 -11.00
C ARG A 34 -3.37 13.55 -10.84
N MET A 35 -4.62 13.14 -11.09
CA MET A 35 -4.98 11.72 -11.07
C MET A 35 -4.28 10.94 -12.19
N ILE A 36 -4.20 11.52 -13.38
CA ILE A 36 -3.49 10.92 -14.54
C ILE A 36 -2.00 10.82 -14.22
N ARG A 37 -1.38 11.90 -13.72
CA ARG A 37 0.04 11.90 -13.36
C ARG A 37 0.36 10.84 -12.30
N ALA A 38 -0.50 10.72 -11.30
CA ALA A 38 -0.33 9.72 -10.26
C ALA A 38 -0.49 8.30 -10.80
N TYR A 39 -1.40 8.07 -11.75
CA TYR A 39 -1.49 6.77 -12.43
C TYR A 39 -0.21 6.43 -13.19
N THR A 40 0.32 7.37 -13.99
CA THR A 40 1.55 7.12 -14.75
C THR A 40 2.75 6.91 -13.84
N GLN A 41 2.82 7.62 -12.71
CA GLN A 41 3.86 7.42 -11.71
C GLN A 41 3.75 6.04 -11.05
N SER A 42 2.58 5.64 -10.57
CA SER A 42 2.37 4.31 -9.97
C SER A 42 2.67 3.18 -10.96
N ALA A 43 2.25 3.31 -12.22
CA ALA A 43 2.54 2.31 -13.25
C ALA A 43 4.04 2.17 -13.52
N LEU A 44 4.77 3.29 -13.56
CA LEU A 44 6.22 3.30 -13.71
C LEU A 44 6.91 2.65 -12.50
N GLU A 45 6.52 3.02 -11.28
CA GLU A 45 7.09 2.49 -10.04
C GLU A 45 6.90 0.97 -9.95
N VAL A 46 5.70 0.47 -10.23
CA VAL A 46 5.42 -0.98 -10.25
C VAL A 46 6.30 -1.67 -11.30
N THR A 47 6.40 -1.11 -12.50
CA THR A 47 7.25 -1.68 -13.57
C THR A 47 8.73 -1.70 -13.19
N LEU A 48 9.23 -0.64 -12.56
CA LEU A 48 10.60 -0.56 -12.08
C LEU A 48 10.86 -1.57 -10.96
N GLN A 49 9.94 -1.67 -10.00
CA GLN A 49 10.07 -2.62 -8.88
C GLN A 49 10.05 -4.07 -9.35
N PHE A 50 9.18 -4.41 -10.31
CA PHE A 50 9.20 -5.71 -10.96
C PHE A 50 10.57 -5.99 -11.60
N LYS A 51 11.23 -5.01 -12.22
CA LYS A 51 12.57 -5.20 -12.80
C LYS A 51 13.67 -5.33 -11.73
N GLU A 52 13.62 -4.54 -10.67
CA GLU A 52 14.65 -4.51 -9.61
C GLU A 52 14.57 -5.71 -8.66
N LEU A 53 13.38 -6.26 -8.40
CA LEU A 53 13.25 -7.50 -7.61
C LEU A 53 13.98 -8.68 -8.27
N HIS A 54 14.08 -8.67 -9.60
CA HIS A 54 14.84 -9.69 -10.34
C HIS A 54 16.37 -9.50 -10.23
N SER A 55 16.87 -8.35 -9.77
CA SER A 55 18.31 -8.07 -9.69
C SER A 55 18.94 -8.33 -8.32
N GLY A 56 18.23 -8.99 -7.40
CA GLY A 56 18.80 -9.65 -6.22
C GLY A 56 19.50 -8.74 -5.19
N THR A 57 19.30 -7.42 -5.24
CA THR A 57 20.05 -6.49 -4.38
C THR A 57 19.36 -6.28 -3.03
N LEU A 58 19.41 -7.29 -2.15
CA LEU A 58 18.99 -7.14 -0.74
C LEU A 58 20.13 -6.70 0.19
N ILE A 59 21.35 -6.56 -0.30
CA ILE A 59 22.54 -6.41 0.57
C ILE A 59 23.18 -5.02 0.37
N SER A 60 22.56 -3.97 0.93
CA SER A 60 23.31 -2.71 1.18
C SER A 60 22.76 -1.82 2.31
N LEU A 61 21.84 -2.32 3.15
CA LEU A 61 21.36 -1.54 4.32
C LEU A 61 22.26 -1.70 5.56
N SER A 62 23.17 -2.68 5.57
CA SER A 62 24.02 -2.98 6.74
C SER A 62 25.15 -1.96 6.98
N LYS A 63 25.48 -1.12 6.00
CA LYS A 63 26.66 -0.24 6.06
C LYS A 63 26.43 1.13 6.71
N ALA A 64 25.18 1.52 7.00
CA ALA A 64 24.86 2.92 7.32
C ALA A 64 24.48 3.24 8.78
N SER A 65 24.31 2.26 9.69
CA SER A 65 23.74 2.54 11.03
C SER A 65 24.56 2.03 12.21
N LYS A 66 24.45 2.67 13.39
CA LYS A 66 25.04 2.17 14.65
C LYS A 66 24.45 0.84 15.14
N LEU A 67 23.38 0.35 14.52
CA LEU A 67 22.72 -0.92 14.83
C LEU A 67 23.29 -2.12 14.06
N THR A 68 24.39 -1.92 13.30
CA THR A 68 24.99 -2.92 12.40
C THR A 68 25.28 -4.25 13.09
N GLY A 69 25.67 -4.29 14.37
CA GLY A 69 26.02 -5.56 15.05
C GLY A 69 24.89 -6.60 15.05
N LYS A 70 23.67 -6.20 15.45
CA LYS A 70 22.51 -7.13 15.50
C LYS A 70 21.99 -7.51 14.12
N TYR A 71 21.99 -6.56 13.19
CA TYR A 71 21.60 -6.85 11.80
C TYR A 71 22.64 -7.71 11.09
N GLN A 72 23.93 -7.58 11.44
CA GLN A 72 24.99 -8.41 10.89
C GLN A 72 24.89 -9.85 11.38
N GLU A 73 24.56 -10.07 12.66
CA GLU A 73 24.33 -11.43 13.18
C GLU A 73 23.15 -12.11 12.47
N LEU A 74 22.04 -11.38 12.27
CA LEU A 74 20.90 -11.89 11.49
C LEU A 74 21.29 -12.17 10.03
N ALA A 75 22.05 -11.29 9.39
CA ALA A 75 22.52 -11.49 8.02
C ALA A 75 23.40 -12.74 7.92
N ASN A 76 24.36 -12.93 8.84
CA ASN A 76 25.22 -14.09 8.88
C ASN A 76 24.41 -15.40 9.04
N ARG A 77 23.36 -15.40 9.87
CA ARG A 77 22.48 -16.57 10.03
C ARG A 77 21.67 -16.88 8.76
N VAL A 78 21.26 -15.85 8.01
CA VAL A 78 20.61 -16.04 6.71
C VAL A 78 21.61 -16.61 5.70
N ASP A 79 22.85 -16.12 5.68
CA ASP A 79 23.91 -16.62 4.81
C ASP A 79 24.26 -18.09 5.12
N GLU A 80 24.34 -18.48 6.40
CA GLU A 80 24.53 -19.88 6.81
C GLU A 80 23.40 -20.79 6.32
N ALA A 81 22.13 -20.34 6.43
CA ALA A 81 20.98 -21.09 5.94
C ALA A 81 20.99 -21.24 4.41
N LEU A 82 21.35 -20.17 3.67
CA LEU A 82 21.51 -20.21 2.22
C LEU A 82 22.66 -21.15 1.82
N GLY A 83 23.77 -21.16 2.57
CA GLY A 83 24.87 -22.10 2.39
C GLY A 83 24.45 -23.56 2.60
N PHE A 84 23.62 -23.82 3.62
CA PHE A 84 23.05 -25.15 3.86
C PHE A 84 22.12 -25.59 2.72
N MET A 85 21.23 -24.72 2.24
CA MET A 85 20.35 -25.01 1.10
C MET A 85 21.17 -25.36 -0.16
N SER A 86 22.24 -24.61 -0.43
CA SER A 86 23.17 -24.88 -1.52
C SER A 86 23.86 -26.25 -1.36
N ALA A 87 24.32 -26.59 -0.16
CA ALA A 87 24.93 -27.89 0.14
C ALA A 87 23.95 -29.07 -0.02
N CYS A 88 22.64 -28.84 0.18
CA CYS A 88 21.57 -29.81 -0.08
C CYS A 88 21.18 -29.90 -1.57
N GLY A 89 21.82 -29.15 -2.46
CA GLY A 89 21.57 -29.17 -3.91
C GLY A 89 20.53 -28.16 -4.41
N LEU A 90 20.04 -27.27 -3.55
CA LEU A 90 19.22 -26.12 -3.96
C LEU A 90 20.14 -24.96 -4.30
N THR A 91 20.60 -24.93 -5.55
CA THR A 91 21.47 -23.86 -6.05
C THR A 91 20.71 -22.54 -6.17
N THR A 92 21.45 -21.43 -6.18
CA THR A 92 20.92 -20.07 -6.32
C THR A 92 20.13 -19.86 -7.62
N ASP A 93 20.36 -20.70 -8.63
CA ASP A 93 19.67 -20.67 -9.92
C ASP A 93 18.31 -21.36 -9.90
N HIS A 94 17.96 -22.04 -8.80
CA HIS A 94 16.66 -22.68 -8.66
C HIS A 94 15.54 -21.61 -8.73
N PRO A 95 14.45 -21.81 -9.50
CA PRO A 95 13.39 -20.82 -9.64
C PRO A 95 12.85 -20.29 -8.30
N LEU A 96 12.68 -21.16 -7.31
CA LEU A 96 12.26 -20.78 -5.95
C LEU A 96 13.18 -19.77 -5.25
N MET A 97 14.46 -19.67 -5.64
CA MET A 97 15.44 -18.72 -5.09
C MET A 97 15.57 -17.44 -5.92
N THR A 98 15.02 -17.41 -7.13
CA THR A 98 15.11 -16.27 -8.05
C THR A 98 13.78 -15.55 -8.24
N THR A 99 12.66 -16.20 -7.90
CA THR A 99 11.32 -15.61 -7.97
C THR A 99 10.81 -15.20 -6.59
N THR A 100 10.21 -14.03 -6.50
CA THR A 100 9.47 -13.59 -5.31
C THR A 100 8.16 -12.94 -5.73
N ASP A 101 7.10 -13.22 -4.99
CA ASP A 101 5.80 -12.58 -5.22
C ASP A 101 5.81 -11.17 -4.63
N PHE A 102 5.41 -10.20 -5.44
CA PHE A 102 5.31 -8.80 -5.03
C PHE A 102 3.89 -8.28 -5.22
N TYR A 103 3.34 -7.72 -4.15
CA TYR A 103 1.98 -7.19 -4.12
C TYR A 103 2.01 -5.70 -3.77
N THR A 104 1.11 -4.96 -4.40
CA THR A 104 0.91 -3.53 -4.16
C THR A 104 -0.28 -3.29 -3.25
N SER A 105 -0.19 -2.26 -2.42
CA SER A 105 -1.33 -1.80 -1.62
C SER A 105 -1.34 -0.29 -1.42
N HIS A 106 -2.53 0.28 -1.24
CA HIS A 106 -2.72 1.68 -0.84
C HIS A 106 -4.03 1.91 -0.10
N GLU A 107 -4.13 3.09 0.52
CA GLU A 107 -5.37 3.55 1.14
C GLU A 107 -6.38 3.93 0.05
N CYS A 108 -7.55 3.29 0.05
CA CYS A 108 -8.68 3.64 -0.79
C CYS A 108 -9.26 4.99 -0.32
N LEU A 109 -8.58 6.10 -0.65
CA LEU A 109 -8.94 7.42 -0.15
C LEU A 109 -9.78 8.20 -1.17
N LEU A 110 -9.41 8.14 -2.45
CA LEU A 110 -9.99 8.94 -3.52
C LEU A 110 -10.96 8.09 -4.36
N LEU A 111 -12.19 7.93 -3.88
CA LEU A 111 -13.22 7.08 -4.51
C LEU A 111 -13.45 7.30 -6.01
N PRO A 112 -13.43 8.55 -6.55
CA PRO A 112 -13.56 8.73 -8.00
C PRO A 112 -12.45 8.05 -8.82
N ARG A 113 -11.24 7.93 -8.24
CA ARG A 113 -10.13 7.22 -8.86
C ARG A 113 -10.36 5.71 -8.77
N GLU A 114 -10.65 5.19 -7.58
CA GLU A 114 -10.81 3.74 -7.36
C GLU A 114 -11.95 3.16 -8.20
N ARG A 115 -13.07 3.89 -8.31
CA ARG A 115 -14.18 3.51 -9.19
C ARG A 115 -13.78 3.36 -10.66
N LEU A 116 -12.82 4.14 -11.15
CA LEU A 116 -12.34 4.04 -12.55
C LEU A 116 -11.46 2.80 -12.77
N PHE A 117 -10.84 2.28 -11.71
CA PHE A 117 -10.02 1.07 -11.74
C PHE A 117 -10.79 -0.19 -11.39
N THR A 118 -12.04 -0.08 -10.90
CA THR A 118 -12.89 -1.24 -10.64
C THR A 118 -13.31 -1.94 -11.94
N ARG A 119 -13.03 -3.23 -12.05
CA ARG A 119 -13.35 -4.08 -13.20
C ARG A 119 -14.10 -5.34 -12.76
N LEU A 120 -14.98 -5.83 -13.63
CA LEU A 120 -15.59 -7.14 -13.48
C LEU A 120 -14.60 -8.19 -14.00
N ASP A 121 -14.23 -9.14 -13.15
CA ASP A 121 -13.43 -10.28 -13.59
C ASP A 121 -14.29 -11.27 -14.39
N SER A 122 -13.79 -11.67 -15.55
CA SER A 122 -14.50 -12.58 -16.45
C SER A 122 -14.54 -14.02 -15.95
N THR A 123 -13.65 -14.39 -15.01
CA THR A 123 -13.55 -15.77 -14.51
C THR A 123 -14.44 -15.98 -13.29
N SER A 124 -14.36 -15.09 -12.30
CA SER A 124 -15.12 -15.17 -11.05
C SER A 124 -16.48 -14.49 -11.10
N GLY A 125 -16.69 -13.54 -12.02
CA GLY A 125 -17.89 -12.69 -12.04
C GLY A 125 -17.95 -11.70 -10.88
N LEU A 126 -16.85 -11.49 -10.15
CA LEU A 126 -16.74 -10.54 -9.04
C LEU A 126 -16.08 -9.24 -9.51
N TYR A 127 -16.36 -8.15 -8.80
CA TYR A 127 -15.71 -6.88 -9.03
C TYR A 127 -14.40 -6.80 -8.24
N TYR A 128 -13.33 -6.38 -8.91
CA TYR A 128 -12.04 -6.10 -8.31
C TYR A 128 -11.62 -4.67 -8.61
N ASP A 129 -11.06 -4.01 -7.61
CA ASP A 129 -10.30 -2.78 -7.82
C ASP A 129 -8.91 -3.12 -8.36
N CYS A 130 -8.66 -2.81 -9.63
CA CYS A 130 -7.38 -3.07 -10.29
C CYS A 130 -6.34 -1.96 -10.05
N SER A 131 -6.60 -1.06 -9.10
CA SER A 131 -5.64 -0.02 -8.69
C SER A 131 -4.47 -0.62 -7.88
N ALA A 132 -4.73 -1.66 -7.08
CA ALA A 132 -3.75 -2.41 -6.29
C ALA A 132 -4.25 -3.82 -5.96
N HIS A 133 -3.35 -4.67 -5.45
CA HIS A 133 -3.72 -6.03 -5.06
C HIS A 133 -4.55 -6.03 -3.77
N MET A 134 -4.16 -5.21 -2.80
CA MET A 134 -4.85 -5.05 -1.52
C MET A 134 -5.11 -3.56 -1.26
N VAL A 135 -6.29 -3.23 -0.78
CA VAL A 135 -6.67 -1.84 -0.47
C VAL A 135 -7.16 -1.74 0.96
N TRP A 136 -6.89 -0.61 1.63
CA TRP A 136 -7.34 -0.42 3.01
C TRP A 136 -8.19 0.85 3.21
N CYS A 137 -9.03 0.81 4.23
CA CYS A 137 -9.76 1.94 4.76
C CYS A 137 -8.99 2.59 5.91
N GLY A 138 -8.79 3.90 5.85
CA GLY A 138 -8.20 4.67 6.94
C GLY A 138 -9.16 4.88 8.13
N GLU A 139 -8.61 5.22 9.29
CA GLU A 139 -9.36 5.48 10.53
C GLU A 139 -10.39 6.61 10.37
N ARG A 140 -10.10 7.59 9.50
CA ARG A 140 -10.97 8.76 9.29
C ARG A 140 -12.04 8.54 8.23
N THR A 141 -11.99 7.41 7.53
CA THR A 141 -12.89 7.07 6.42
C THR A 141 -13.66 5.77 6.67
N ARG A 142 -13.47 5.11 7.83
CA ARG A 142 -14.13 3.84 8.20
C ARG A 142 -15.52 3.99 8.83
N GLN A 143 -16.26 5.05 8.51
CA GLN A 143 -17.64 5.16 8.97
C GLN A 143 -18.48 4.03 8.35
N LEU A 144 -19.23 3.28 9.15
CA LEU A 144 -20.01 2.11 8.69
C LEU A 144 -20.97 2.46 7.54
N ASP A 145 -21.68 3.58 7.67
CA ASP A 145 -22.57 4.11 6.63
C ASP A 145 -21.85 5.03 5.62
N GLY A 146 -20.52 4.98 5.61
CA GLY A 146 -19.66 5.84 4.80
C GLY A 146 -19.46 5.30 3.38
N ALA A 147 -19.18 6.21 2.44
CA ALA A 147 -18.97 5.87 1.04
C ALA A 147 -17.77 4.91 0.81
N HIS A 148 -16.76 4.96 1.67
CA HIS A 148 -15.60 4.07 1.60
C HIS A 148 -15.93 2.64 1.99
N VAL A 149 -16.67 2.44 3.09
CA VAL A 149 -17.10 1.10 3.51
C VAL A 149 -18.03 0.50 2.46
N GLU A 150 -18.96 1.28 1.90
CA GLU A 150 -19.81 0.79 0.82
C GLU A 150 -19.04 0.44 -0.46
N PHE A 151 -18.04 1.23 -0.83
CA PHE A 151 -17.18 0.88 -1.96
C PHE A 151 -16.44 -0.44 -1.72
N LEU A 152 -15.84 -0.59 -0.53
CA LEU A 152 -15.06 -1.78 -0.17
C LEU A 152 -15.95 -3.03 -0.05
N ARG A 153 -17.21 -2.89 0.37
CA ARG A 153 -18.20 -3.99 0.36
C ARG A 153 -18.45 -4.53 -1.05
N GLY A 154 -18.32 -3.69 -2.07
CA GLY A 154 -18.60 -4.04 -3.47
C GLY A 154 -17.45 -4.69 -4.22
N ILE A 155 -16.25 -4.80 -3.63
CA ILE A 155 -15.07 -5.37 -4.28
C ILE A 155 -14.60 -6.65 -3.56
N ALA A 156 -13.96 -7.55 -4.32
CA ALA A 156 -13.48 -8.84 -3.84
C ALA A 156 -11.96 -8.85 -3.54
N ASN A 157 -11.30 -7.70 -3.56
CA ASN A 157 -9.89 -7.58 -3.15
C ASN A 157 -9.72 -7.97 -1.67
N PRO A 158 -8.54 -8.46 -1.26
CA PRO A 158 -8.15 -8.44 0.14
C PRO A 158 -8.26 -7.02 0.71
N LEU A 159 -8.91 -6.89 1.87
CA LEU A 159 -9.22 -5.60 2.50
C LEU A 159 -8.49 -5.41 3.82
N GLY A 160 -8.09 -4.17 4.09
CA GLY A 160 -7.57 -3.74 5.38
C GLY A 160 -8.47 -2.68 6.01
N ILE A 161 -8.59 -2.69 7.33
CA ILE A 161 -9.21 -1.59 8.06
C ILE A 161 -8.21 -1.14 9.12
N LYS A 162 -7.88 0.16 9.08
CA LYS A 162 -7.07 0.79 10.12
C LYS A 162 -7.91 0.93 11.38
N GLU A 163 -7.40 0.43 12.50
CA GLU A 163 -8.05 0.57 13.79
C GLU A 163 -7.17 1.34 14.78
N ALA A 164 -7.68 2.46 15.30
CA ALA A 164 -7.05 3.17 16.39
C ALA A 164 -7.61 2.76 17.77
N HIS A 165 -6.71 2.59 18.73
CA HIS A 165 -6.98 2.09 20.08
C HIS A 165 -8.05 2.88 20.89
N TRP A 166 -8.30 4.15 20.56
CA TRP A 166 -9.01 5.07 21.47
C TRP A 166 -10.55 5.12 21.31
N ILE A 167 -11.16 4.38 20.35
CA ILE A 167 -12.62 4.45 20.08
C ILE A 167 -13.27 3.04 19.93
N PHE A 168 -12.53 1.96 20.15
CA PHE A 168 -13.04 0.62 19.83
C PHE A 168 -14.10 0.10 20.83
N THR A 169 -15.32 -0.12 20.36
CA THR A 169 -16.31 -0.98 21.02
C THR A 169 -16.32 -2.35 20.33
N PRO A 170 -16.11 -3.47 21.05
CA PRO A 170 -15.84 -4.78 20.45
C PRO A 170 -16.94 -5.41 19.58
N TYR A 171 -18.14 -4.82 19.51
CA TYR A 171 -19.33 -5.48 18.94
C TYR A 171 -19.72 -5.05 17.51
N GLN A 172 -18.98 -4.13 16.88
CA GLN A 172 -19.44 -3.50 15.63
C GLN A 172 -19.07 -4.23 14.33
N TRP A 173 -18.14 -5.21 14.35
CA TRP A 173 -17.49 -5.70 13.12
C TRP A 173 -17.55 -7.21 12.90
N LEU A 174 -18.19 -7.96 13.80
CA LEU A 174 -18.21 -9.42 13.76
C LEU A 174 -19.48 -9.94 13.07
N GLN A 175 -19.56 -9.81 11.76
CA GLN A 175 -20.55 -10.50 10.94
C GLN A 175 -19.82 -11.38 9.92
N ASP A 176 -20.03 -12.68 10.07
CA ASP A 176 -19.67 -13.78 9.19
C ASP A 176 -18.16 -14.00 8.91
N GLY A 177 -17.62 -15.04 9.56
CA GLY A 177 -16.26 -15.52 9.34
C GLY A 177 -16.12 -16.24 8.01
N ASP A 178 -15.85 -15.49 6.94
CA ASP A 178 -15.25 -16.05 5.73
C ASP A 178 -13.73 -16.24 5.97
N PRO A 179 -13.20 -17.48 5.93
CA PRO A 179 -11.76 -17.73 6.05
C PRO A 179 -10.91 -17.08 4.95
N GLY A 180 -11.53 -16.58 3.87
CA GLY A 180 -10.90 -15.76 2.81
C GLY A 180 -10.88 -14.25 3.10
N ALA A 181 -11.83 -13.73 3.88
CA ALA A 181 -11.89 -12.33 4.30
C ALA A 181 -10.89 -12.08 5.44
N ARG A 182 -9.61 -12.00 5.08
CA ARG A 182 -8.53 -11.67 6.00
C ARG A 182 -8.58 -10.18 6.33
N PHE A 183 -9.44 -9.79 7.27
CA PHE A 183 -9.33 -8.49 7.94
C PHE A 183 -7.95 -8.42 8.59
N CYS A 184 -7.01 -7.77 7.91
CA CYS A 184 -5.69 -7.52 8.46
C CYS A 184 -5.78 -6.28 9.36
N ARG A 185 -5.62 -6.46 10.67
CA ARG A 185 -5.57 -5.37 11.63
C ARG A 185 -4.25 -4.64 11.43
N LEU A 186 -4.30 -3.43 10.86
CA LEU A 186 -3.13 -2.59 10.59
C LEU A 186 -2.86 -1.57 11.70
#